data_AF-J3AFH9-F1
#
_entry.id   AF-J3AFH9-F1
#
_cell.length_a   1.000
_cell.length_b   1.000
_cell.length_c   1.000
_cell.angle_alpha   90.00
_cell.angle_beta   90.00
_cell.angle_gamma   90.00
#
_symmetry.space_group_name_H-M   'P 1'
#
loop_
_entity.id
_entity.type
_entity.pdbx_description
1 polymer ?
#
loop_
_entity_poly.entity_id
_entity_poly.type
_entity_poly.pdbx_seq_one_letter_code
_entity_poly.pdbx_strand_id
1 'polypeptide(L)'
;FTSTLSRVIEVREPLLMIGGVVLGAAVIASVIQGIRWGWEPWAAPLVGKLSDRHGRTNLFIGTLLVASVLFAVLQAASSLVLWFAILFGIQLTATIITTVMDTLAADEAARQANSQAVMTQYSVVSDLGAALGPLLAFWLDEQVGLSPMYTGIAIILLLVGLVWLGRPKLIKMESAS
;
A
#
# COMPACT_ATOMS: atom_id res chain seq x y z
N PHE A 1 -6.49 11.57 3.38
CA PHE A 1 -6.94 10.38 2.63
C PHE A 1 -8.45 10.39 2.43
N THR A 2 -9.24 10.53 3.50
CA THR A 2 -10.70 10.67 3.44
C THR A 2 -11.16 11.81 2.54
N SER A 3 -10.52 12.97 2.62
CA SER A 3 -10.88 14.11 1.75
C SER A 3 -10.47 13.91 0.28
N THR A 4 -9.45 13.08 -0.02
CA THR A 4 -8.95 12.90 -1.40
C THR A 4 -9.90 11.97 -2.12
N LEU A 5 -10.32 10.91 -1.43
CA LEU A 5 -11.37 10.01 -1.90
C LEU A 5 -12.73 10.72 -2.03
N SER A 6 -13.03 11.67 -1.14
CA SER A 6 -14.23 12.51 -1.23
C SER A 6 -14.26 13.34 -2.51
N ARG A 7 -13.12 13.96 -2.86
CA ARG A 7 -12.97 14.80 -4.06
C ARG A 7 -13.11 14.00 -5.36
N VAL A 8 -12.56 12.78 -5.41
CA VAL A 8 -12.63 11.90 -6.59
C VAL A 8 -14.07 11.56 -6.97
N ILE A 9 -14.90 11.29 -5.97
CA ILE A 9 -16.29 10.86 -6.16
C ILE A 9 -17.17 12.04 -6.54
N GLU A 10 -16.90 13.23 -5.98
CA GLU A 10 -17.60 14.48 -6.32
C GLU A 10 -17.39 14.89 -7.79
N VAL A 11 -16.23 14.56 -8.37
CA VAL A 11 -15.89 14.87 -9.77
C VAL A 11 -16.47 13.88 -10.78
N ARG A 12 -16.74 12.62 -10.41
CA ARG A 12 -17.20 11.58 -11.35
C ARG A 12 -18.71 11.37 -11.37
N GLU A 13 -19.36 11.30 -10.22
CA GLU A 13 -20.81 11.04 -10.11
C GLU A 13 -21.32 11.65 -8.79
N PRO A 14 -21.90 12.86 -8.80
CA PRO A 14 -22.22 13.58 -7.56
C PRO A 14 -23.30 12.88 -6.71
N LEU A 15 -24.10 11.96 -7.27
CA LEU A 15 -25.22 11.32 -6.58
C LEU A 15 -25.48 9.89 -7.09
N LEU A 16 -24.91 8.86 -6.45
CA LEU A 16 -25.37 7.48 -6.61
C LEU A 16 -26.50 7.20 -5.63
N MET A 17 -27.74 7.27 -6.11
CA MET A 17 -28.92 6.82 -5.37
C MET A 17 -29.03 5.30 -5.40
N ILE A 18 -28.86 4.66 -4.24
CA ILE A 18 -29.19 3.23 -4.06
C ILE A 18 -30.28 3.17 -3.00
N GLY A 19 -31.49 2.78 -3.39
CA GLY A 19 -32.62 2.59 -2.47
C GLY A 19 -33.17 3.87 -1.81
N GLY A 20 -33.01 5.05 -2.45
CA GLY A 20 -33.51 6.33 -1.93
C GLY A 20 -32.60 7.00 -0.89
N VAL A 21 -31.45 6.40 -0.58
CA VAL A 21 -30.41 6.99 0.27
C VAL A 21 -29.30 7.56 -0.61
N VAL A 22 -29.01 8.85 -0.45
CA VAL A 22 -27.85 9.51 -1.05
C VAL A 22 -26.61 9.08 -0.26
N LEU A 23 -25.88 8.09 -0.76
CA LEU A 23 -24.62 7.67 -0.15
C LEU A 23 -23.51 8.61 -0.63
N GLY A 24 -23.18 9.60 0.20
CA GLY A 24 -22.07 10.50 -0.07
C GLY A 24 -20.73 9.74 -0.18
N ALA A 25 -19.80 10.30 -0.94
CA ALA A 25 -18.43 9.81 -1.13
C ALA A 25 -17.74 9.34 0.17
N ALA A 26 -17.97 10.08 1.25
CA ALA A 26 -17.44 9.79 2.58
C ALA A 26 -17.98 8.48 3.19
N VAL A 27 -19.23 8.11 2.90
CA VAL A 27 -19.85 6.87 3.41
C VAL A 27 -19.26 5.66 2.68
N ILE A 28 -19.10 5.76 1.36
CA ILE A 28 -18.46 4.71 0.55
C ILE A 28 -16.99 4.54 0.97
N ALA A 29 -16.26 5.65 1.16
CA ALA A 29 -14.91 5.65 1.71
C ALA A 29 -14.81 4.94 3.06
N SER A 30 -15.75 5.24 3.96
CA SER A 30 -15.77 4.69 5.33
C SER A 30 -16.14 3.21 5.36
N VAL A 31 -17.02 2.76 4.47
CA VAL A 31 -17.37 1.33 4.33
C VAL A 31 -16.20 0.54 3.77
N ILE A 32 -15.53 1.03 2.72
CA ILE A 32 -14.31 0.40 2.20
C ILE A 32 -13.24 0.35 3.30
N GLN A 33 -13.04 1.46 4.01
CA GLN A 33 -12.06 1.53 5.09
C GLN A 33 -12.43 0.57 6.22
N GLY A 34 -13.71 0.45 6.60
CA GLY A 34 -14.18 -0.48 7.62
C GLY A 34 -13.97 -1.95 7.26
N ILE A 35 -14.21 -2.33 6.00
CA ILE A 35 -13.89 -3.69 5.51
C ILE A 35 -12.38 -3.95 5.64
N ARG A 36 -11.55 -2.90 5.50
CA ARG A 36 -10.10 -3.01 5.67
C ARG A 36 -9.70 -3.46 7.08
N TRP A 37 -10.40 -3.03 8.12
CA TRP A 37 -10.14 -3.48 9.49
C TRP A 37 -10.62 -4.91 9.73
N GLY A 38 -11.60 -5.36 8.96
CA GLY A 38 -12.11 -6.73 8.98
C GLY A 38 -11.01 -7.72 8.62
N TRP A 39 -10.59 -7.79 7.36
CA TRP A 39 -9.60 -8.76 6.89
C TRP A 39 -8.14 -8.60 7.40
N GLU A 40 -7.75 -7.45 7.98
CA GLU A 40 -6.36 -7.15 8.41
C GLU A 40 -5.75 -8.22 9.36
N PRO A 41 -6.47 -8.69 10.41
CA PRO A 41 -5.98 -9.71 11.34
C PRO A 41 -5.74 -11.08 10.70
N TRP A 42 -6.43 -11.38 9.58
CA TRP A 42 -6.27 -12.63 8.85
C TRP A 42 -5.21 -12.52 7.75
N ALA A 43 -5.07 -11.35 7.14
CA ALA A 43 -4.04 -11.08 6.14
C ALA A 43 -2.64 -11.21 6.75
N ALA A 44 -2.39 -10.58 7.92
CA ALA A 44 -1.08 -10.58 8.57
C ALA A 44 -0.43 -11.99 8.75
N PRO A 45 -1.12 -13.01 9.34
CA PRO A 45 -0.53 -14.35 9.48
C PRO A 45 -0.37 -15.10 8.15
N LEU A 46 -1.22 -14.83 7.15
CA LEU A 46 -1.07 -15.39 5.80
C LEU A 46 0.17 -14.83 5.11
N VAL A 47 0.41 -13.52 5.27
CA VAL A 47 1.61 -12.85 4.75
C VAL A 47 2.86 -13.39 5.42
N GLY A 48 2.85 -13.58 6.74
CA GLY A 48 3.95 -14.22 7.46
C GLY A 48 4.33 -15.58 6.86
N LYS A 49 3.35 -16.49 6.70
CA LYS A 49 3.56 -17.81 6.09
C LYS A 49 4.06 -17.73 4.65
N LEU A 50 3.53 -16.79 3.86
CA LEU A 50 3.91 -16.63 2.46
C LEU A 50 5.35 -16.10 2.33
N SER A 51 5.72 -15.19 3.23
CA SER A 51 7.04 -14.56 3.35
C SER A 51 8.11 -15.57 3.74
N ASP A 52 7.80 -16.43 4.71
CA ASP A 52 8.70 -17.50 5.15
C ASP A 52 8.92 -18.55 4.05
N ARG A 53 7.90 -18.84 3.23
CA ARG A 53 7.98 -19.83 2.15
C ARG A 53 8.71 -19.33 0.89
N HIS A 54 8.49 -18.08 0.48
CA HIS A 54 9.03 -17.56 -0.80
C HIS A 54 10.24 -16.65 -0.62
N GLY A 55 10.60 -16.33 0.63
CA GLY A 55 11.60 -15.36 1.00
C GLY A 55 11.02 -13.95 1.06
N ARG A 56 11.29 -13.26 2.18
CA ARG A 56 10.84 -11.90 2.49
C ARG A 56 11.06 -10.92 1.34
N THR A 57 12.26 -10.92 0.78
CA THR A 57 12.64 -10.03 -0.32
C THR A 57 11.86 -10.28 -1.61
N ASN A 58 11.64 -11.55 -1.97
CA ASN A 58 10.90 -11.88 -3.20
C ASN A 58 9.42 -11.53 -3.06
N LEU A 59 8.84 -11.77 -1.88
CA LEU A 59 7.47 -11.36 -1.59
C LEU A 59 7.32 -9.84 -1.67
N PHE A 60 8.23 -9.09 -1.06
CA PHE A 60 8.24 -7.63 -1.11
C PHE A 60 8.26 -7.09 -2.54
N ILE A 61 9.19 -7.59 -3.36
CA ILE A 61 9.30 -7.21 -4.79
C ILE A 61 8.01 -7.56 -5.53
N GLY A 62 7.51 -8.79 -5.39
CA GLY A 62 6.29 -9.23 -6.06
C GLY A 62 5.10 -8.34 -5.71
N THR A 63 4.95 -7.99 -4.43
CA THR A 63 3.88 -7.11 -3.97
C THR A 63 4.03 -5.68 -4.50
N LEU A 64 5.24 -5.13 -4.58
CA LEU A 64 5.49 -3.80 -5.18
C LEU A 64 5.08 -3.77 -6.66
N LEU A 65 5.40 -4.82 -7.41
CA LEU A 65 5.03 -4.93 -8.83
C LEU A 65 3.51 -5.04 -9.01
N VAL A 66 2.85 -5.85 -8.17
CA VAL A 66 1.37 -5.96 -8.18
C VAL A 66 0.74 -4.62 -7.82
N ALA A 67 1.22 -3.94 -6.78
CA ALA A 67 0.73 -2.63 -6.38
C ALA A 67 0.88 -1.60 -7.51
N SER A 68 2.04 -1.57 -8.18
CA SER A 68 2.30 -0.70 -9.33
C SER A 68 1.27 -0.91 -10.43
N VAL A 69 1.01 -2.16 -10.83
CA VAL A 69 0.01 -2.49 -11.85
C VAL A 69 -1.38 -2.05 -11.41
N LEU A 70 -1.78 -2.31 -10.16
CA LEU A 70 -3.10 -1.93 -9.65
C LEU A 70 -3.29 -0.41 -9.67
N PHE A 71 -2.28 0.38 -9.27
CA PHE A 71 -2.34 1.84 -9.37
C PHE A 71 -2.40 2.33 -10.83
N ALA A 72 -1.70 1.68 -11.76
CA ALA A 72 -1.72 2.04 -13.17
C ALA A 72 -3.09 1.80 -13.82
N VAL A 73 -3.76 0.70 -13.47
CA VAL A 73 -5.07 0.34 -14.06
C VAL A 73 -6.27 0.93 -13.32
N LEU A 74 -6.07 1.53 -12.14
CA LEU A 74 -7.14 2.06 -11.29
C LEU A 74 -8.07 3.02 -12.04
N GLN A 75 -7.52 3.90 -12.86
CA GLN A 75 -8.29 4.91 -13.60
C GLN A 75 -8.96 4.36 -14.87
N ALA A 76 -8.46 3.24 -15.41
CA ALA A 76 -8.96 2.59 -16.62
C ALA A 76 -10.15 1.65 -16.35
N ALA A 77 -10.49 1.40 -15.08
CA ALA A 77 -11.63 0.58 -14.72
C ALA A 77 -12.96 1.26 -15.12
N SER A 78 -13.67 0.64 -16.05
CA SER A 78 -15.00 1.09 -16.51
C SER A 78 -16.15 0.55 -15.65
N SER A 79 -15.96 -0.60 -15.01
CA SER A 79 -16.94 -1.22 -14.11
C SER A 79 -16.69 -0.84 -12.65
N LEU A 80 -17.75 -0.45 -11.94
CA LEU A 80 -17.70 -0.14 -10.52
C LEU A 80 -17.18 -1.34 -9.69
N VAL A 81 -17.60 -2.56 -10.03
CA VAL A 81 -17.16 -3.79 -9.35
C VAL A 81 -15.65 -4.00 -9.53
N LEU A 82 -15.14 -3.77 -10.75
CA LEU A 82 -13.71 -3.89 -11.04
C LEU A 82 -12.91 -2.81 -10.28
N TRP A 83 -13.43 -1.58 -10.21
CA TRP A 83 -12.80 -0.50 -9.48
C TRP A 83 -12.69 -0.82 -7.98
N PHE A 84 -13.76 -1.31 -7.35
CA PHE A 84 -13.70 -1.78 -5.96
C PHE A 84 -12.70 -2.93 -5.78
N ALA A 85 -12.68 -3.91 -6.69
CA ALA A 85 -11.73 -5.02 -6.63
C ALA A 85 -10.27 -4.53 -6.70
N ILE A 86 -9.97 -3.53 -7.54
CA ILE A 86 -8.64 -2.92 -7.62
C ILE A 86 -8.30 -2.20 -6.31
N LEU A 87 -9.23 -1.42 -5.74
CA LEU A 87 -9.02 -0.76 -4.45
C LEU A 87 -8.74 -1.76 -3.32
N PHE A 88 -9.47 -2.86 -3.26
CA PHE A 88 -9.19 -3.94 -2.31
C PHE A 88 -7.81 -4.54 -2.56
N GLY A 89 -7.43 -4.79 -3.82
CA GLY A 89 -6.09 -5.24 -4.17
C GLY A 89 -5.01 -4.28 -3.67
N ILE A 90 -5.18 -2.97 -3.86
CA ILE A 90 -4.24 -1.95 -3.39
C ILE A 90 -4.09 -2.03 -1.87
N GLN A 91 -5.21 -2.13 -1.14
CA GLN A 91 -5.18 -2.28 0.32
C GLN A 91 -4.46 -3.56 0.75
N LEU A 92 -4.63 -4.68 0.02
CA LEU A 92 -3.94 -5.94 0.33
C LEU A 92 -2.44 -5.75 0.19
N THR A 93 -2.02 -5.16 -0.93
CA THR A 93 -0.62 -4.93 -1.21
C THR A 93 0.02 -4.00 -0.18
N ALA A 94 -0.69 -2.97 0.27
CA ALA A 94 -0.23 -2.08 1.33
C ALA A 94 0.01 -2.85 2.64
N THR A 95 -0.95 -3.69 3.07
CA THR A 95 -0.81 -4.52 4.29
C THR A 95 0.35 -5.51 4.19
N ILE A 96 0.54 -6.13 3.02
CA ILE A 96 1.69 -7.03 2.80
C ILE A 96 3.00 -6.26 2.90
N ILE A 97 3.10 -5.11 2.24
CA ILE A 97 4.29 -4.25 2.24
C ILE A 97 4.65 -3.83 3.67
N THR A 98 3.69 -3.32 4.45
CA THR A 98 3.95 -2.87 5.83
C THR A 98 4.39 -4.04 6.71
N THR A 99 3.69 -5.18 6.64
CA THR A 99 4.05 -6.39 7.42
C THR A 99 5.47 -6.85 7.11
N VAL A 100 5.84 -6.89 5.82
CA VAL A 100 7.18 -7.33 5.40
C VAL A 100 8.26 -6.30 5.81
N MET A 101 7.97 -4.99 5.71
CA MET A 101 8.88 -3.93 6.16
C MET A 101 9.10 -3.97 7.67
N ASP A 102 8.04 -4.12 8.47
CA ASP A 102 8.13 -4.24 9.93
C ASP A 102 9.01 -5.43 10.32
N THR A 103 8.83 -6.57 9.63
CA THR A 103 9.62 -7.77 9.90
C THR A 103 11.09 -7.59 9.50
N LEU A 104 11.36 -6.93 8.36
CA LEU A 104 12.73 -6.64 7.91
C LEU A 104 13.43 -5.63 8.83
N ALA A 105 12.72 -4.63 9.33
CA ALA A 105 13.24 -3.68 10.30
C ALA A 105 13.57 -4.37 11.64
N ALA A 106 12.70 -5.27 12.10
CA ALA A 106 12.94 -6.05 13.32
C ALA A 106 14.15 -7.00 13.18
N ASP A 107 14.28 -7.70 12.05
CA ASP A 107 15.44 -8.55 11.76
C ASP A 107 16.75 -7.75 11.77
N GLU A 108 16.75 -6.58 11.13
CA GLU A 108 17.92 -5.70 11.06
C GLU A 108 18.26 -5.15 12.45
N ALA A 109 17.25 -4.71 13.20
CA ALA A 109 17.44 -4.25 14.58
C ALA A 109 18.01 -5.35 15.48
N ALA A 110 17.59 -6.61 15.32
CA ALA A 110 18.09 -7.74 16.10
C ALA A 110 19.58 -8.06 15.82
N ARG A 111 20.09 -7.70 14.65
CA ARG A 111 21.50 -7.88 14.27
C ARG A 111 22.41 -6.76 14.79
N GLN A 112 21.85 -5.65 15.23
CA GLN A 112 22.60 -4.50 15.72
C GLN A 112 22.64 -4.43 17.24
N ALA A 113 23.78 -4.03 17.81
CA ALA A 113 23.94 -3.87 19.26
C ALA A 113 22.94 -2.86 19.86
N ASN A 114 22.45 -1.92 19.05
CA ASN A 114 21.48 -0.90 19.47
C ASN A 114 20.11 -1.08 18.77
N SER A 115 19.51 -2.26 18.94
CA SER A 115 18.22 -2.63 18.38
C SER A 115 17.10 -1.59 18.63
N GLN A 116 17.07 -0.99 19.82
CA GLN A 116 16.08 0.03 20.19
C GLN A 116 16.21 1.30 19.34
N ALA A 117 17.43 1.74 19.04
CA ALA A 117 17.65 2.94 18.23
C ALA A 117 17.23 2.71 16.77
N VAL A 118 17.53 1.53 16.20
CA VAL A 118 17.12 1.17 14.83
C VAL A 118 15.61 1.16 14.70
N MET A 119 14.92 0.51 15.65
CA MET A 119 13.44 0.46 15.63
C MET A 119 12.84 1.85 15.83
N THR A 120 13.43 2.68 16.69
CA THR A 120 12.99 4.07 16.90
C THR A 120 13.12 4.90 15.61
N GLN A 121 14.24 4.79 14.91
CA GLN A 121 14.45 5.47 13.63
C GLN A 121 13.43 5.02 12.58
N TYR A 122 13.19 3.71 12.49
CA TYR A 122 12.18 3.15 11.60
C TYR A 122 10.78 3.71 11.89
N SER A 123 10.34 3.70 13.15
CA SER A 123 9.05 4.24 13.56
C SER A 123 8.91 5.73 13.22
N VAL A 124 9.92 6.55 13.51
CA VAL A 124 9.89 7.99 13.20
C VAL A 124 9.75 8.25 11.69
N VAL A 125 10.49 7.50 10.86
CA VAL A 125 10.39 7.64 9.39
C VAL A 125 9.02 7.19 8.88
N SER A 126 8.49 6.09 9.43
CA SER A 126 7.16 5.58 9.09
C SER A 126 6.05 6.58 9.45
N ASP A 127 6.09 7.13 10.67
CA ASP A 127 5.12 8.11 11.15
C ASP A 127 5.14 9.39 10.31
N LEU A 128 6.34 9.86 9.96
CA LEU A 128 6.50 11.03 9.10
C LEU A 128 5.93 10.75 7.70
N GLY A 129 6.16 9.57 7.14
CA GLY A 129 5.57 9.15 5.86
C GLY A 129 4.05 9.10 5.92
N ALA A 130 3.48 8.56 7.01
CA ALA A 130 2.03 8.50 7.22
C ALA A 130 1.40 9.89 7.38
N ALA A 131 2.11 10.85 7.99
CA ALA A 131 1.65 12.23 8.14
C ALA A 131 1.75 13.03 6.83
N LEU A 132 2.88 12.92 6.12
CA LEU A 132 3.13 13.68 4.89
C LEU A 132 2.41 13.10 3.67
N GLY A 133 2.19 11.79 3.62
CA GLY A 133 1.59 11.10 2.48
C GLY A 133 0.25 11.69 2.05
N PRO A 134 -0.75 11.83 2.95
CA PRO A 134 -2.01 12.48 2.65
C PRO A 134 -1.85 13.94 2.20
N LEU A 135 -1.00 14.71 2.87
CA LEU A 135 -0.80 16.14 2.56
C LEU A 135 -0.24 16.31 1.14
N LEU A 136 0.76 15.53 0.77
CA LEU A 136 1.33 15.54 -0.58
C LEU A 136 0.32 15.04 -1.62
N ALA A 137 -0.47 14.01 -1.29
CA ALA A 137 -1.52 13.53 -2.19
C ALA A 137 -2.61 14.59 -2.44
N PHE A 138 -3.02 15.34 -1.42
CA PHE A 138 -3.96 16.46 -1.59
C PHE A 138 -3.41 17.56 -2.47
N TRP A 139 -2.18 17.99 -2.16
CA TRP A 139 -1.55 19.06 -2.90
C TRP A 139 -1.30 18.68 -4.36
N LEU A 140 -0.89 17.44 -4.64
CA LEU A 140 -0.73 16.93 -6.00
C LEU A 140 -2.07 16.81 -6.73
N ASP A 141 -3.13 16.35 -6.06
CA ASP A 141 -4.46 16.25 -6.66
C ASP A 141 -4.98 17.62 -7.11
N GLU A 142 -4.80 18.67 -6.30
CA GLU A 142 -5.22 20.03 -6.68
C GLU A 142 -4.47 20.57 -7.92
N GLN A 143 -3.21 20.18 -8.10
CA GLN A 143 -2.34 20.74 -9.14
C GLN A 143 -2.39 19.97 -10.46
N VAL A 144 -2.38 18.63 -10.39
CA VAL A 144 -2.28 17.76 -11.57
C VAL A 144 -3.46 16.80 -11.72
N GLY A 145 -4.28 16.65 -10.68
CA GLY A 145 -5.38 15.70 -10.63
C GLY A 145 -4.94 14.26 -10.30
N LEU A 146 -5.93 13.44 -9.96
CA LEU A 146 -5.77 12.06 -9.51
C LEU A 146 -5.07 11.14 -10.52
N SER A 147 -5.33 11.31 -11.82
CA SER A 147 -4.84 10.39 -12.84
C SER A 147 -3.31 10.40 -12.95
N PRO A 148 -2.64 11.55 -13.14
CA PRO A 148 -1.18 11.60 -13.11
C PRO A 148 -0.62 11.31 -11.71
N MET A 149 -1.33 11.64 -10.63
CA MET A 149 -0.90 11.27 -9.27
C MET A 149 -0.77 9.75 -9.10
N TYR A 150 -1.81 8.98 -9.43
CA TYR A 150 -1.78 7.52 -9.33
C TYR A 150 -0.78 6.88 -10.30
N THR A 151 -0.62 7.46 -11.49
CA THR A 151 0.42 7.02 -12.44
C THR A 151 1.83 7.25 -11.87
N GLY A 152 2.06 8.39 -11.21
CA GLY A 152 3.31 8.67 -10.51
C GLY A 152 3.60 7.67 -9.40
N ILE A 153 2.59 7.32 -8.59
CA ILE A 153 2.70 6.27 -7.55
C ILE A 153 3.06 4.92 -8.20
N ALA A 154 2.39 4.54 -9.29
CA ALA A 154 2.68 3.30 -10.01
C ALA A 154 4.15 3.25 -10.49
N ILE A 155 4.66 4.35 -11.04
CA ILE A 155 6.06 4.45 -11.49
C ILE A 155 7.02 4.34 -10.31
N ILE A 156 6.76 5.05 -9.20
CA ILE A 156 7.61 4.99 -8.00
C ILE A 156 7.67 3.55 -7.47
N LEU A 157 6.53 2.87 -7.32
CA LEU A 157 6.49 1.48 -6.85
C LEU A 157 7.22 0.53 -7.79
N LEU A 158 7.08 0.73 -9.11
CA LEU A 158 7.82 -0.05 -10.12
C LEU A 158 9.33 0.15 -9.96
N LEU A 159 9.80 1.40 -9.88
CA LEU A 159 11.21 1.71 -9.73
C LEU A 159 11.80 1.13 -8.43
N VAL A 160 11.07 1.22 -7.31
CA VAL A 160 11.49 0.62 -6.05
C VAL A 160 11.58 -0.91 -6.19
N GLY A 161 10.59 -1.55 -6.82
CA GLY A 161 10.63 -2.98 -7.11
C GLY A 161 11.83 -3.39 -7.96
N LEU A 162 12.14 -2.62 -9.00
CA LEU A 162 13.30 -2.84 -9.89
C LEU A 162 14.64 -2.64 -9.17
N VAL A 163 14.77 -1.61 -8.33
CA VAL A 163 15.96 -1.38 -7.50
C VAL A 163 16.19 -2.57 -6.55
N TRP A 164 15.12 -3.10 -5.96
CA TRP A 164 15.20 -4.25 -5.07
C TRP A 164 15.51 -5.57 -5.81
N LEU A 165 15.08 -5.72 -7.07
CA LEU A 165 15.48 -6.84 -7.94
C LEU A 165 17.00 -6.84 -8.21
N GLY A 166 17.61 -5.66 -8.32
CA GLY A 166 19.04 -5.50 -8.56
C GLY A 166 19.92 -5.69 -7.32
N ARG A 167 19.34 -5.76 -6.11
CA ARG A 167 20.14 -6.01 -4.90
C ARG A 167 20.49 -7.50 -4.80
N PRO A 168 21.77 -7.86 -4.63
CA PRO A 168 22.15 -9.25 -4.44
C PRO A 168 21.38 -9.80 -3.23
N LYS A 169 20.70 -10.93 -3.42
CA LYS A 169 19.91 -11.62 -2.39
C LYS A 169 20.81 -11.84 -1.17
N LEU A 170 20.62 -11.08 -0.09
CA LEU A 170 21.39 -11.16 1.16
C LEU A 170 21.15 -12.48 1.94
N ILE A 171 20.65 -13.53 1.31
CA ILE A 171 20.38 -14.81 1.97
C ILE A 171 20.88 -15.94 1.06
N LYS A 172 22.19 -16.13 1.06
CA LYS A 172 22.82 -17.44 0.85
C LYS A 172 24.22 -17.48 1.49
N MET A 173 24.31 -17.23 2.79
CA MET A 173 25.51 -17.54 3.58
C MET A 173 25.11 -17.99 4.99
N GLU A 174 24.50 -19.17 5.11
CA GLU A 174 24.54 -19.97 6.35
C GLU A 174 24.16 -21.45 6.08
N SER A 175 24.58 -21.97 4.93
CA SER A 175 24.58 -23.43 4.70
C SER A 175 25.85 -23.85 3.96
N ALA A 176 26.99 -23.71 4.63
CA ALA A 176 28.19 -24.49 4.32
C ALA A 176 29.17 -24.42 5.50
N SER A 177 29.52 -25.61 5.98
CA SER A 177 30.54 -26.02 6.96
C SER A 177 30.32 -25.66 8.43
#